data_AF-A0A1A7ZBJ1-F1
#
_entry.id   AF-A0A1A7ZBJ1-F1
#
_cell.length_a   1.000
_cell.length_b   1.000
_cell.length_c   1.000
_cell.angle_alpha   90.00
_cell.angle_beta   90.00
_cell.angle_gamma   90.00
#
_symmetry.space_group_name_H-M   'P 1'
#
loop_
_entity.id
_entity.type
_entity.pdbx_description
1 polymer ?
#
loop_
_entity_poly.entity_id
_entity_poly.type
_entity_poly.pdbx_seq_one_letter_code
_entity_poly.pdbx_strand_id
1 'polypeptide(L)'
;VLPNSSKEYDVTWFVSSSPCTACAAKLANVLQQRKKVRLTIFCSRLFEWEEPEIREGLKALARAGCKLRMMKPADFQLVWEMYVEKEDETFTPWEDCKDNYEYYLEKLGDILN
;
A
#
# COMPACT_ATOMS: atom_id res chain seq x y z
N VAL A 1 -12.99 -6.89 20.36
CA VAL A 1 -13.95 -5.75 20.31
C VAL A 1 -14.30 -5.51 18.85
N LEU A 2 -15.52 -5.84 18.42
CA LEU A 2 -15.95 -5.49 17.06
C LEU A 2 -16.15 -3.97 17.01
N PRO A 3 -15.68 -3.28 15.95
CA PRO A 3 -15.82 -1.84 15.85
C PRO A 3 -17.31 -1.44 15.92
N ASN A 4 -17.59 -0.42 16.73
CA ASN A 4 -18.93 0.15 16.89
C ASN A 4 -19.52 0.52 15.51
N SER A 5 -20.68 -0.03 15.17
CA SER A 5 -21.25 -0.04 13.81
C SER A 5 -21.57 1.34 13.24
N SER A 6 -21.53 2.39 14.06
CA SER A 6 -21.70 3.79 13.63
C SER A 6 -20.42 4.41 13.06
N LYS A 7 -19.24 4.02 13.56
CA LYS A 7 -17.98 4.72 13.30
C LYS A 7 -17.35 4.34 11.96
N GLU A 8 -16.79 5.33 11.29
CA GLU A 8 -15.93 5.16 10.11
C GLU A 8 -14.47 5.06 10.56
N TYR A 9 -13.69 4.24 9.86
CA TYR A 9 -12.28 4.01 10.16
C TYR A 9 -11.43 4.28 8.92
N ASP A 10 -10.42 5.13 9.08
CA ASP A 10 -9.33 5.30 8.14
C ASP A 10 -8.15 4.44 8.58
N VAL A 11 -7.79 3.46 7.75
CA VAL A 11 -6.67 2.56 8.00
C VAL A 11 -5.60 2.85 6.94
N THR A 12 -4.38 3.13 7.40
CA THR A 12 -3.22 3.32 6.54
C THR A 12 -2.20 2.22 6.81
N TRP A 13 -1.80 1.52 5.75
CA TRP A 13 -0.75 0.51 5.79
C TRP A 13 0.48 1.01 5.07
N PHE A 14 1.65 0.81 5.67
CA PHE A 14 2.95 0.91 5.02
C PHE A 14 3.50 -0.51 4.90
N VAL A 15 3.66 -1.00 3.67
CA VAL A 15 4.08 -2.38 3.39
C VAL A 15 5.26 -2.40 2.42
N SER A 16 6.16 -3.36 2.63
CA SER A 16 7.37 -3.49 1.81
C SER A 16 7.09 -3.91 0.35
N SER A 17 5.91 -4.47 0.08
CA SER A 17 5.48 -4.84 -1.27
C SER A 17 3.96 -4.84 -1.39
N SER A 18 3.45 -4.67 -2.61
CA SER A 18 2.02 -4.80 -2.92
C SER A 18 1.49 -6.21 -2.61
N PRO A 19 0.19 -6.38 -2.34
CA PRO A 19 -0.38 -7.70 -2.05
C PRO A 19 -0.34 -8.61 -3.28
N CYS A 20 -0.13 -9.91 -3.08
CA CYS A 20 -0.36 -10.92 -4.10
C CYS A 20 -1.86 -11.09 -4.40
N THR A 21 -2.19 -11.88 -5.43
CA THR A 21 -3.57 -12.19 -5.88
C THR A 21 -4.50 -12.59 -4.73
N ALA A 22 -4.11 -13.57 -3.93
CA ALA A 22 -4.93 -14.09 -2.83
C ALA A 22 -5.15 -13.05 -1.72
N CYS A 23 -4.14 -12.25 -1.40
CA CYS A 23 -4.24 -11.17 -0.42
C CYS A 23 -5.14 -10.03 -0.93
N ALA A 24 -4.97 -9.63 -2.19
CA ALA A 24 -5.79 -8.60 -2.81
C ALA A 24 -7.27 -8.99 -2.84
N ALA A 25 -7.60 -10.23 -3.19
CA ALA A 25 -8.96 -10.75 -3.18
C ALA A 25 -9.57 -10.76 -1.76
N LYS A 26 -8.81 -11.18 -0.75
CA LYS A 26 -9.26 -11.15 0.65
C LYS A 26 -9.55 -9.71 1.12
N LEU A 27 -8.65 -8.77 0.82
CA LEU A 27 -8.84 -7.36 1.17
C LEU A 27 -10.04 -6.74 0.46
N ALA A 28 -10.21 -7.03 -0.83
CA ALA A 28 -11.37 -6.57 -1.60
C ALA A 28 -12.68 -7.07 -0.98
N ASN A 29 -12.76 -8.35 -0.59
CA ASN A 29 -13.92 -8.91 0.09
C ASN A 29 -14.20 -8.21 1.43
N VAL A 30 -13.16 -7.93 2.22
CA VAL A 30 -13.30 -7.20 3.50
C VAL A 30 -13.85 -5.79 3.26
N LEU A 31 -13.32 -5.05 2.29
CA LEU A 31 -13.78 -3.69 1.98
C LEU A 31 -15.21 -3.69 1.42
N GLN A 32 -15.59 -4.72 0.66
CA GLN A 32 -16.95 -4.89 0.19
C GLN A 32 -17.94 -5.14 1.34
N GLN A 33 -17.56 -5.95 2.33
CA GLN A 33 -18.39 -6.25 3.49
C GLN A 33 -18.40 -5.11 4.52
N ARG A 34 -17.31 -4.35 4.63
CA ARG A 34 -17.10 -3.32 5.66
C ARG A 34 -17.01 -1.92 5.04
N LYS A 35 -18.14 -1.42 4.53
CA LYS A 35 -18.24 -0.12 3.84
C LYS A 35 -17.76 1.10 4.65
N LYS A 36 -17.65 0.97 5.98
CA LYS A 36 -17.16 2.02 6.89
C LYS A 36 -15.64 2.01 7.10
N VAL A 37 -14.92 1.08 6.47
CA VAL A 37 -13.46 1.03 6.49
C VAL A 37 -12.93 1.58 5.19
N ARG A 38 -12.11 2.63 5.27
CA ARG A 38 -11.32 3.16 4.17
C ARG A 38 -9.89 2.70 4.35
N LEU A 39 -9.37 1.98 3.37
CA LEU A 39 -8.01 1.45 3.39
C LEU A 39 -7.14 2.18 2.39
N THR A 40 -6.02 2.71 2.86
CA THR A 40 -4.92 3.21 2.02
C THR A 40 -3.70 2.33 2.27
N ILE A 41 -3.11 1.80 1.20
CA ILE A 41 -1.88 1.00 1.26
C ILE A 41 -0.79 1.76 0.51
N PHE A 42 0.25 2.13 1.24
CA PHE A 42 1.51 2.61 0.70
C PHE A 42 2.45 1.41 0.55
N CYS A 43 2.82 1.11 -0.68
CA CYS A 43 3.73 0.02 -1.03
C CYS A 43 5.12 0.58 -1.32
N SER A 44 6.18 -0.06 -0.82
CA SER A 44 7.55 0.27 -1.23
C SER A 44 7.87 -0.25 -2.63
N ARG A 45 7.34 -1.43 -3.00
CA ARG A 45 7.55 -2.10 -4.29
C ARG A 45 6.25 -2.72 -4.79
N LEU A 46 6.19 -3.02 -6.09
CA LEU A 46 5.14 -3.86 -6.64
C LEU A 46 5.63 -5.31 -6.71
N PHE A 47 4.92 -6.22 -6.04
CA PHE A 47 5.18 -7.66 -6.04
C PHE A 47 4.77 -8.24 -7.40
N GLU A 48 5.70 -8.89 -8.13
CA GLU A 48 5.42 -9.65 -9.37
C GLU A 48 4.44 -8.95 -10.33
N TRP A 49 4.64 -7.65 -10.55
CA TRP A 49 3.66 -6.81 -11.22
C TRP A 49 3.57 -7.07 -12.73
N GLU A 50 4.57 -7.73 -13.29
CA GLU A 50 4.57 -8.20 -14.67
C GLU A 50 3.51 -9.29 -14.89
N GLU A 51 3.14 -10.04 -13.85
CA GLU A 51 2.19 -11.15 -13.94
C GLU A 51 0.74 -10.62 -14.13
N PRO A 52 0.03 -11.04 -15.20
CA PRO A 52 -1.31 -10.52 -15.50
C PRO A 52 -2.31 -10.70 -14.35
N GLU A 53 -2.25 -11.83 -13.65
CA GLU A 53 -3.12 -12.13 -12.51
C GLU A 53 -2.90 -11.19 -11.33
N ILE A 54 -1.65 -10.80 -11.07
CA ILE A 54 -1.32 -9.83 -10.02
C ILE A 54 -1.90 -8.46 -10.38
N ARG A 55 -1.72 -8.01 -11.63
CA ARG A 55 -2.28 -6.74 -12.11
C ARG A 55 -3.81 -6.72 -11.95
N GLU A 56 -4.49 -7.78 -12.34
CA GLU A 56 -5.94 -7.89 -12.18
C GLU A 56 -6.37 -7.93 -10.71
N GLY A 57 -5.59 -8.57 -9.84
CA GLY A 57 -5.79 -8.53 -8.40
C GLY A 57 -5.71 -7.11 -7.83
N LEU A 58 -4.69 -6.33 -8.22
CA LEU A 58 -4.52 -4.94 -7.78
C LEU A 58 -5.65 -4.03 -8.31
N LYS A 59 -6.05 -4.19 -9.58
CA LYS A 59 -7.22 -3.48 -10.15
C LYS A 59 -8.50 -3.81 -9.39
N ALA A 60 -8.74 -5.09 -9.10
CA ALA A 60 -9.92 -5.52 -8.34
C ALA A 60 -9.94 -4.92 -6.92
N LEU A 61 -8.79 -4.88 -6.25
CA LEU A 61 -8.64 -4.25 -4.94
C LEU A 61 -8.89 -2.74 -5.00
N ALA A 62 -8.37 -2.04 -6.01
CA ALA A 62 -8.64 -0.63 -6.23
C ALA A 62 -10.13 -0.36 -6.48
N ARG A 63 -10.78 -1.16 -7.34
CA ARG A 63 -12.24 -1.10 -7.59
C ARG A 63 -13.07 -1.35 -6.33
N ALA A 64 -12.57 -2.13 -5.38
CA ALA A 64 -13.22 -2.34 -4.08
C ALA A 64 -13.10 -1.14 -3.11
N GLY A 65 -12.39 -0.08 -3.51
CA GLY A 65 -12.26 1.17 -2.75
C GLY A 65 -10.93 1.33 -2.01
N CYS A 66 -9.98 0.42 -2.20
CA CYS A 66 -8.64 0.56 -1.64
C CYS A 66 -7.84 1.64 -2.39
N LYS A 67 -7.18 2.54 -1.67
CA LYS A 67 -6.22 3.49 -2.27
C LYS A 67 -4.84 2.86 -2.27
N LEU A 68 -4.38 2.38 -3.43
CA LEU A 68 -3.01 1.91 -3.62
C LEU A 68 -2.11 3.10 -3.97
N ARG A 69 -0.96 3.22 -3.30
CA ARG A 69 0.04 4.29 -3.51
C ARG A 69 1.44 3.72 -3.39
N MET A 70 2.40 4.32 -4.11
CA MET A 70 3.82 4.04 -3.88
C MET A 70 4.37 4.96 -2.80
N MET A 71 5.23 4.41 -1.94
CA MET A 71 5.95 5.16 -0.92
C MET A 71 6.98 6.08 -1.57
N LYS A 72 6.84 7.40 -1.38
CA LYS A 72 7.89 8.37 -1.74
C LYS A 72 8.97 8.41 -0.66
N PRO A 73 10.14 9.01 -0.91
CA PRO A 73 11.21 9.12 0.10
C PRO A 73 10.76 9.62 1.47
N ALA A 74 9.87 10.62 1.51
CA ALA A 74 9.33 11.15 2.78
C ALA A 74 8.44 10.14 3.54
N ASP A 75 7.82 9.18 2.86
CA ASP A 75 7.04 8.13 3.53
C ASP A 75 7.97 7.11 4.23
N PHE A 76 9.15 6.83 3.67
CA PHE A 76 10.16 6.01 4.34
C PHE A 76 10.70 6.69 5.59
N GLN A 77 10.97 8.00 5.51
CA GLN A 77 11.33 8.78 6.69
C GLN A 77 10.23 8.72 7.77
N LEU A 78 8.97 8.90 7.38
CA LEU A 78 7.85 8.77 8.33
C LEU A 78 7.79 7.38 8.98
N VAL A 79 7.99 6.31 8.19
CA VAL A 79 7.99 4.94 8.71
C VAL A 79 9.15 4.72 9.69
N TRP A 80 10.34 5.21 9.37
CA TRP A 80 11.50 5.19 10.26
C TRP A 80 11.19 5.89 11.58
N GLU A 81 10.64 7.11 11.51
CA GLU A 81 10.37 7.91 12.70
C GLU A 81 9.31 7.30 13.63
N MET A 82 8.34 6.57 13.07
CA MET A 82 7.18 6.08 13.81
C MET A 82 7.30 4.62 14.27
N TYR A 83 8.01 3.77 13.52
CA TYR A 83 7.93 2.31 13.68
C TYR A 83 9.27 1.60 13.80
N VAL A 84 10.40 2.31 13.71
CA VAL A 84 11.75 1.74 13.84
C VAL A 84 12.38 2.20 15.16
N GLU A 85 13.03 1.27 15.87
CA GLU A 85 13.85 1.58 17.04
C GLU A 85 15.09 2.36 16.57
N LYS A 86 15.27 3.58 17.10
CA LYS A 86 16.31 4.50 16.67
C LYS A 86 17.39 4.54 17.74
N GLU A 87 18.47 3.79 17.55
CA GLU A 87 19.67 3.85 18.39
C GLU A 87 20.47 5.15 18.10
N ASP A 88 19.82 6.31 18.24
CA ASP A 88 20.31 7.64 17.87
C ASP A 88 20.60 7.85 16.37
N GLU A 89 20.16 6.93 15.51
CA GLU A 89 20.31 7.02 14.06
C GLU A 89 19.19 7.81 13.38
N THR A 90 19.56 8.60 12.36
CA THR A 90 18.62 9.30 11.48
C THR A 90 18.39 8.53 10.18
N PHE A 91 17.18 8.58 9.64
CA PHE A 91 16.90 7.99 8.34
C PHE A 91 17.80 8.58 7.24
N THR A 92 18.52 7.70 6.55
CA THR A 92 19.29 8.05 5.35
C THR A 92 18.67 7.34 4.15
N PRO A 93 18.11 8.06 3.16
CA PRO A 93 17.62 7.44 1.93
C PRO A 93 18.76 6.69 1.22
N TRP A 94 18.49 5.51 0.69
CA TRP A 94 19.45 4.82 -0.19
C TRP A 94 19.52 5.51 -1.57
N GLU A 95 20.60 5.23 -2.31
CA GLU A 95 20.96 5.91 -3.57
C GLU A 95 19.77 6.06 -4.54
N ASP A 96 19.12 4.95 -4.88
CA ASP A 96 18.02 4.93 -5.85
C ASP A 96 16.62 5.08 -5.23
N CYS A 97 16.49 5.63 -4.01
CA CYS A 97 15.20 5.71 -3.31
C CYS A 97 14.15 6.49 -4.10
N LYS A 98 14.55 7.61 -4.70
CA LYS A 98 13.67 8.44 -5.52
C LYS A 98 13.34 7.75 -6.85
N ASP A 99 14.34 7.21 -7.53
CA ASP A 99 14.18 6.61 -8.85
C ASP A 99 13.32 5.34 -8.78
N ASN A 100 13.47 4.53 -7.72
CA ASN A 100 12.59 3.39 -7.45
C ASN A 100 11.14 3.80 -7.21
N TYR A 101 10.92 4.91 -6.48
CA TYR A 101 9.58 5.45 -6.28
C TYR A 101 8.96 5.88 -7.62
N GLU A 102 9.68 6.63 -8.43
CA GLU A 102 9.19 7.12 -9.73
C GLU A 102 8.90 5.95 -10.68
N TYR A 103 9.79 4.97 -10.75
CA TYR A 103 9.60 3.75 -11.53
C TYR A 103 8.31 3.01 -11.14
N TYR A 104 8.14 2.69 -9.86
CA TYR A 104 6.95 1.96 -9.43
C TYR A 104 5.68 2.82 -9.48
N LEU A 105 5.79 4.13 -9.33
CA LEU A 105 4.65 5.05 -9.46
C LEU A 105 4.12 5.00 -10.89
N GLU A 106 5.00 5.04 -11.89
CA GLU A 106 4.64 4.87 -13.30
C GLU A 106 3.96 3.52 -13.52
N LYS A 107 4.57 2.42 -13.07
CA LYS A 107 4.00 1.06 -13.25
C LYS A 107 2.66 0.89 -12.55
N LEU A 108 2.50 1.44 -11.35
CA LEU A 108 1.21 1.41 -10.67
C LEU A 108 0.15 2.21 -11.45
N GLY A 109 0.53 3.35 -12.03
CA GLY A 109 -0.32 4.11 -12.94
C GLY A 109 -0.78 3.26 -14.13
N ASP A 110 0.15 2.61 -14.83
CA ASP A 110 -0.14 1.71 -15.95
C ASP A 110 -1.00 0.49 -15.58
N ILE A 111 -0.92 0.03 -14.33
CA ILE A 111 -1.75 -1.08 -13.83
C ILE A 111 -3.17 -0.60 -13.52
N LEU A 112 -3.34 0.62 -13.01
CA LEU A 112 -4.64 1.12 -12.53
C LEU A 112 -5.44 1.90 -13.59
N ASN A 113 -4.81 2.27 -14.71
CA ASN A 113 -5.47 2.88 -15.87
C ASN A 113 -6.39 1.90 -16.63
#